data_AF-A0A2V8LR21-F1
#
_entry.id   AF-A0A2V8LR21-F1
#
_cell.length_a   1.000
_cell.length_b   1.000
_cell.length_c   1.000
_cell.angle_alpha   90.00
_cell.angle_beta   90.00
_cell.angle_gamma   90.00
#
_symmetry.space_group_name_H-M   'P 1'
#
loop_
_entity.id
_entity.type
_entity.pdbx_description
1 polymer ?
#
loop_
_entity_poly.entity_id
_entity_poly.type
_entity_poly.pdbx_seq_one_letter_code
_entity_poly.pdbx_strand_id
1 'polypeptide(L)'
;MNLSGRAIISMLYCNEQETFETAPRQRTAGESERPNTCRRRGIEMKSPTDLIRKCGRISASIALIATLIGVAQAQTKNAKKLADATKEAQKASDVFTEIMNVPDKAVPQSLLDKAEAIAVFPGVIKAGFIIGGRGGRGVISRRGRGGWSAPAFFNLGGGSVGLQIGASKTDFVLLFMNEEALGGLLKDKFEIGGEGSAAAGPVGRSASASTDAQLKAGILSYSRSKGLFAGLEIKGVVISADNDDNVAVYGKKAPEILSPTVTWTMSKMPAGVRIFPRTLARYSTRR
;
A
#
# COMPACT_ATOMS: atom_id res chain seq x y z
N MET A 1 17.63 9.17 43.68
CA MET A 1 18.96 8.89 43.10
C MET A 1 18.88 9.03 41.59
N ASN A 2 19.76 9.87 41.05
CA ASN A 2 20.07 10.04 39.63
C ASN A 2 20.62 8.76 38.99
N LEU A 3 20.51 8.66 37.65
CA LEU A 3 21.56 8.40 36.64
C LEU A 3 20.85 7.83 35.38
N SER A 4 20.63 8.59 34.31
CA SER A 4 21.59 9.11 33.33
C SER A 4 22.45 8.04 32.65
N GLY A 5 22.04 7.64 31.44
CA GLY A 5 22.80 8.00 30.24
C GLY A 5 23.73 6.95 29.61
N ARG A 6 23.66 6.94 28.26
CA ARG A 6 24.54 6.32 27.24
C ARG A 6 24.19 4.86 26.88
N ALA A 7 24.10 4.44 25.62
CA ALA A 7 24.60 5.01 24.37
C ALA A 7 23.67 4.68 23.20
N ILE A 8 23.45 5.69 22.36
CA ILE A 8 22.74 5.67 21.09
C ILE A 8 23.79 5.60 19.97
N ILE A 9 23.59 4.62 19.07
CA ILE A 9 23.85 4.66 17.62
C ILE A 9 25.29 4.97 17.17
N SER A 10 26.01 3.90 16.82
CA SER A 10 27.09 3.92 15.85
C SER A 10 26.88 2.80 14.85
N MET A 11 26.17 3.09 13.75
CA MET A 11 26.22 2.33 12.50
C MET A 11 25.78 3.25 11.35
N LEU A 12 26.75 3.93 10.78
CA LEU A 12 26.66 4.43 9.41
C LEU A 12 27.92 3.97 8.68
N TYR A 13 27.66 3.21 7.62
CA TYR A 13 28.58 2.74 6.61
C TYR A 13 29.54 3.84 6.15
N CYS A 14 30.84 3.53 6.08
CA CYS A 14 31.74 4.10 5.08
C CYS A 14 32.65 2.97 4.59
N ASN A 15 32.36 2.50 3.38
CA ASN A 15 33.11 1.50 2.65
C ASN A 15 33.89 2.25 1.59
N GLU A 16 35.19 2.42 1.78
CA GLU A 16 36.12 2.70 0.69
C GLU A 16 37.50 2.22 1.10
N GLN A 17 37.97 1.17 0.42
CA GLN A 17 39.35 0.72 0.47
C GLN A 17 40.18 1.61 -0.46
N GLU A 18 41.37 2.02 -0.03
CA GLU A 18 42.63 1.46 -0.58
C GLU A 18 43.88 2.00 0.17
N THR A 19 44.76 1.03 0.47
CA THR A 19 46.24 1.06 0.44
C THR A 19 47.04 2.03 1.33
N PHE A 20 47.42 1.50 2.50
CA PHE A 20 48.80 1.15 2.89
C PHE A 20 49.97 1.80 2.12
N GLU A 21 50.69 2.76 2.72
CA GLU A 21 52.17 2.77 2.69
C GLU A 21 52.81 3.63 3.81
N THR A 22 53.59 2.93 4.63
CA THR A 22 54.80 3.25 5.42
C THR A 22 55.13 4.67 5.94
N ALA A 23 55.39 4.72 7.26
CA ALA A 23 56.24 5.73 7.92
C ALA A 23 57.74 5.41 7.67
N PRO A 24 58.68 6.37 7.83
CA PRO A 24 59.23 6.64 9.18
C PRO A 24 59.70 8.09 9.47
N ARG A 25 59.59 8.44 10.78
CA ARG A 25 60.57 9.13 11.66
C ARG A 25 61.52 10.20 11.06
N GLN A 26 61.53 11.41 11.65
CA GLN A 26 62.73 11.96 12.32
C GLN A 26 62.45 13.20 13.19
N ARG A 27 63.23 13.29 14.27
CA ARG A 27 63.31 14.35 15.29
C ARG A 27 64.04 15.58 14.76
N THR A 28 63.80 16.76 15.35
CA THR A 28 64.87 17.53 16.02
C THR A 28 64.29 18.47 17.08
N ALA A 29 65.01 18.53 18.19
CA ALA A 29 64.75 19.31 19.39
C ALA A 29 65.09 20.80 19.21
N GLY A 30 64.51 21.63 20.08
CA GLY A 30 64.82 23.05 20.24
C GLY A 30 64.36 23.52 21.62
N GLU A 31 65.21 23.29 22.61
CA GLU A 31 65.14 23.67 24.02
C GLU A 31 65.08 25.21 24.21
N SER A 32 64.26 25.71 25.15
CA SER A 32 64.56 26.95 25.88
C SER A 32 63.73 27.03 27.17
N GLU A 33 64.42 26.93 28.30
CA GLU A 33 63.90 27.01 29.67
C GLU A 33 63.45 28.42 30.13
N ARG A 34 62.69 28.41 31.24
CA ARG A 34 62.51 29.42 32.32
C ARG A 34 61.26 30.35 32.25
N PRO A 35 60.81 30.90 33.40
CA PRO A 35 60.64 30.33 34.74
C PRO A 35 59.21 30.51 35.28
N ASN A 36 58.93 29.83 36.38
CA ASN A 36 57.67 29.83 37.12
C ASN A 36 57.28 31.23 37.63
N THR A 37 56.16 31.76 37.15
CA THR A 37 55.38 32.79 37.88
C THR A 37 53.93 32.34 37.98
N CYS A 38 53.60 31.72 39.11
CA CYS A 38 52.23 31.42 39.49
C CYS A 38 51.54 32.73 39.88
N ARG A 39 50.98 33.44 38.89
CA ARG A 39 50.16 34.63 39.13
C ARG A 39 48.75 34.18 39.50
N ARG A 40 48.42 34.20 40.80
CA ARG A 40 47.03 34.16 41.29
C ARG A 40 46.23 35.26 40.58
N ARG A 41 45.52 34.90 39.52
CA ARG A 41 44.39 35.69 39.03
C ARG A 41 43.18 35.23 39.81
N GLY A 42 42.76 36.05 40.78
CA GLY A 42 41.44 35.91 41.38
C GLY A 42 40.42 35.88 40.26
N ILE A 43 39.63 34.82 40.21
CA ILE A 43 38.43 34.79 39.38
C ILE A 43 37.41 35.61 40.15
N GLU A 44 37.35 36.90 39.84
CA GLU A 44 36.27 37.77 40.30
C GLU A 44 34.97 37.25 39.70
N MET A 45 34.14 36.63 40.53
CA MET A 45 32.83 36.13 40.14
C MET A 45 31.93 37.31 39.79
N LYS A 46 31.81 37.58 38.49
CA LYS A 46 30.85 38.54 37.96
C LYS A 46 29.43 38.00 38.11
N SER A 47 28.57 38.86 38.65
CA SER A 47 27.20 38.68 39.13
C SER A 47 26.30 37.61 38.44
N PRO A 48 25.38 36.97 39.20
CA PRO A 48 24.54 35.85 38.75
C PRO A 48 23.41 36.19 37.77
N THR A 49 23.36 37.40 37.19
CA THR A 49 22.24 37.86 36.34
C THR A 49 22.48 37.75 34.83
N ASP A 50 23.70 37.43 34.37
CA ASP A 50 24.00 37.30 32.93
C ASP A 50 23.70 35.92 32.34
N LEU A 51 23.40 34.92 33.18
CA LEU A 51 23.21 33.53 32.74
C LEU A 51 21.82 33.28 32.09
N ILE A 52 20.82 34.10 32.42
CA ILE A 52 19.43 33.89 31.99
C ILE A 52 19.20 34.37 30.54
N ARG A 53 19.98 35.35 30.04
CA ARG A 53 19.78 35.92 28.69
C ARG A 53 20.42 35.10 27.55
N LYS A 54 21.43 34.27 27.83
CA LYS A 54 22.12 33.44 26.82
C LYS A 54 21.45 32.09 26.55
N CYS A 55 20.74 31.51 27.52
CA CYS A 55 20.02 30.24 27.33
C CYS A 55 18.74 30.37 26.47
N GLY A 56 18.12 31.56 26.41
CA GLY A 56 16.91 31.78 25.59
C GLY A 56 17.15 31.63 24.08
N ARG A 57 18.36 31.95 23.58
CA ARG A 57 18.69 31.83 22.14
C ARG A 57 19.05 30.39 21.73
N ILE A 58 19.56 29.58 22.67
CA ILE A 58 19.95 28.18 22.42
C ILE A 58 18.71 27.28 22.47
N SER A 59 17.76 27.55 23.37
CA SER A 59 16.47 26.82 23.46
C SER A 59 15.64 26.94 22.17
N ALA A 60 15.59 28.13 21.55
CA ALA A 60 14.86 28.35 20.31
C ALA A 60 15.43 27.56 19.12
N SER A 61 16.75 27.32 19.10
CA SER A 61 17.43 26.62 18.00
C SER A 61 17.20 25.10 18.05
N ILE A 62 17.14 24.51 19.25
CA ILE A 62 16.86 23.08 19.44
C ILE A 62 15.39 22.75 19.09
N ALA A 63 14.46 23.65 19.45
CA ALA A 63 13.06 23.51 19.06
C ALA A 63 12.88 23.56 17.53
N LEU A 64 13.61 24.44 16.83
CA LEU A 64 13.56 24.54 15.36
C LEU A 64 14.07 23.26 14.67
N ILE A 65 15.17 22.68 15.16
CA ILE A 65 15.75 21.45 14.61
C ILE A 65 14.84 20.23 14.86
N ALA A 66 14.23 20.12 16.04
CA ALA A 66 13.25 19.06 16.33
C ALA A 66 12.01 19.15 15.43
N THR A 67 11.58 20.38 15.09
CA THR A 67 10.46 20.61 14.18
C THR A 67 10.80 20.20 12.74
N LEU A 68 12.02 20.44 12.27
CA LEU A 68 12.50 20.04 10.94
C LEU A 68 12.58 18.51 10.78
N ILE A 69 12.99 17.77 11.82
CA ILE A 69 13.07 16.31 11.79
C ILE A 69 11.67 15.66 11.76
N GLY A 70 10.69 16.24 12.47
CA GLY A 70 9.31 15.75 12.45
C GLY A 70 8.65 15.80 11.08
N VAL A 71 8.92 16.84 10.28
CA VAL A 71 8.38 16.99 8.92
C VAL A 71 8.98 15.96 7.95
N ALA A 72 10.27 15.64 8.08
CA ALA A 72 10.92 14.63 7.24
C ALA A 72 10.36 13.21 7.44
N GLN A 73 9.98 12.86 8.68
CA GLN A 73 9.43 11.53 8.98
C GLN A 73 8.00 11.35 8.45
N ALA A 74 7.20 12.42 8.40
CA ALA A 74 5.86 12.38 7.83
C ALA A 74 5.88 12.19 6.30
N GLN A 75 6.82 12.83 5.61
CA GLN A 75 6.98 12.69 4.15
C GLN A 75 7.40 11.28 3.72
N THR A 76 8.18 10.59 4.55
CA THR A 76 8.70 9.24 4.23
C THR A 76 7.58 8.17 4.25
N LYS A 77 6.61 8.29 5.17
CA LYS A 77 5.48 7.33 5.27
C LYS A 77 4.56 7.41 4.05
N ASN A 78 4.26 8.61 3.57
CA ASN A 78 3.41 8.81 2.39
C ASN A 78 4.09 8.34 1.10
N ALA A 79 5.39 8.57 0.94
CA ALA A 79 6.15 8.06 -0.20
C ALA A 79 6.12 6.52 -0.27
N LYS A 80 6.25 5.84 0.88
CA LYS A 80 6.14 4.37 0.95
C LYS A 80 4.74 3.88 0.59
N LYS A 81 3.68 4.50 1.11
CA LYS A 81 2.29 4.14 0.80
C LYS A 81 1.98 4.30 -0.70
N LEU A 82 2.45 5.39 -1.31
CA LEU A 82 2.32 5.59 -2.76
C LEU A 82 3.08 4.53 -3.58
N ALA A 83 4.28 4.13 -3.13
CA ALA A 83 5.04 3.07 -3.79
C ALA A 83 4.34 1.70 -3.67
N ASP A 84 3.78 1.38 -2.51
CA ASP A 84 3.02 0.14 -2.30
C ASP A 84 1.73 0.13 -3.15
N ALA A 85 1.00 1.23 -3.19
CA ALA A 85 -0.16 1.46 -4.06
C ALA A 85 0.17 1.30 -5.55
N THR A 86 1.31 1.83 -5.99
CA THR A 86 1.81 1.68 -7.36
C THR A 86 2.07 0.22 -7.71
N LYS A 87 2.72 -0.53 -6.82
CA LYS A 87 2.95 -1.98 -7.01
C LYS A 87 1.65 -2.77 -7.09
N GLU A 88 0.66 -2.39 -6.28
CA GLU A 88 -0.63 -3.07 -6.27
C GLU A 88 -1.43 -2.83 -7.55
N ALA A 89 -1.51 -1.57 -7.99
CA ALA A 89 -2.12 -1.21 -9.27
C ALA A 89 -1.42 -1.88 -10.46
N GLN A 90 -0.09 -1.99 -10.43
CA GLN A 90 0.67 -2.70 -11.46
C GLN A 90 0.33 -4.19 -11.48
N LYS A 91 0.40 -4.89 -10.34
CA LYS A 91 0.06 -6.32 -10.25
C LYS A 91 -1.35 -6.61 -10.73
N ALA A 92 -2.31 -5.76 -10.39
CA ALA A 92 -3.69 -5.88 -10.86
C ALA A 92 -3.80 -5.69 -12.38
N SER A 93 -3.04 -4.76 -12.95
CA SER A 93 -2.98 -4.53 -14.40
C SER A 93 -2.38 -5.73 -15.13
N ASP A 94 -1.31 -6.30 -14.59
CA ASP A 94 -0.62 -7.47 -15.13
C ASP A 94 -1.56 -8.69 -15.11
N VAL A 95 -2.20 -8.97 -13.96
CA VAL A 95 -3.17 -10.06 -13.82
C VAL A 95 -4.35 -9.91 -14.77
N PHE A 96 -4.91 -8.70 -14.89
CA PHE A 96 -6.02 -8.46 -15.80
C PHE A 96 -5.61 -8.70 -17.25
N THR A 97 -4.46 -8.17 -17.66
CA THR A 97 -3.88 -8.38 -19.00
C THR A 97 -3.62 -9.86 -19.26
N GLU A 98 -3.04 -10.57 -18.29
CA GLU A 98 -2.78 -12.01 -18.38
C GLU A 98 -4.07 -12.80 -18.58
N ILE A 99 -5.15 -12.50 -17.85
CA ILE A 99 -6.45 -13.17 -18.02
C ILE A 99 -7.05 -12.86 -19.40
N MET A 100 -6.99 -11.61 -19.84
CA MET A 100 -7.49 -11.20 -21.15
C MET A 100 -6.72 -11.80 -22.33
N ASN A 101 -5.47 -12.21 -22.12
CA ASN A 101 -4.62 -12.81 -23.15
C ASN A 101 -4.70 -14.34 -23.20
N VAL A 102 -5.44 -15.01 -22.30
CA VAL A 102 -5.60 -16.47 -22.37
C VAL A 102 -6.73 -16.82 -23.35
N PRO A 103 -6.43 -17.58 -24.43
CA PRO A 103 -7.46 -18.06 -25.36
C PRO A 103 -8.57 -18.81 -24.63
N ASP A 104 -9.82 -18.58 -25.04
CA ASP A 104 -11.05 -19.19 -24.51
C ASP A 104 -11.35 -18.93 -23.02
N LYS A 105 -10.56 -18.08 -22.34
CA LYS A 105 -10.75 -17.73 -20.92
C LYS A 105 -10.75 -16.23 -20.65
N ALA A 106 -10.54 -15.42 -21.70
CA ALA A 106 -10.72 -13.99 -21.62
C ALA A 106 -12.16 -13.66 -21.22
N VAL A 107 -12.34 -12.56 -20.48
CA VAL A 107 -13.67 -12.08 -20.13
C VAL A 107 -14.36 -11.60 -21.41
N PRO A 108 -15.56 -12.10 -21.75
CA PRO A 108 -16.29 -11.64 -22.93
C PRO A 108 -16.46 -10.13 -22.94
N GLN A 109 -16.22 -9.51 -24.10
CA GLN A 109 -16.32 -8.05 -24.25
C GLN A 109 -17.70 -7.50 -23.87
N SER A 110 -18.76 -8.25 -24.20
CA SER A 110 -20.14 -7.90 -23.83
C SER A 110 -20.38 -7.83 -22.31
N LEU A 111 -19.59 -8.53 -21.50
CA LEU A 111 -19.66 -8.46 -20.05
C LEU A 111 -18.82 -7.30 -19.51
N LEU A 112 -17.62 -7.06 -20.08
CA LEU A 112 -16.77 -5.94 -19.70
C LEU A 112 -17.44 -4.58 -19.97
N ASP A 113 -18.13 -4.46 -21.10
CA ASP A 113 -18.82 -3.24 -21.50
C ASP A 113 -20.05 -2.93 -20.64
N LYS A 114 -20.67 -3.98 -20.07
CA LYS A 114 -21.79 -3.88 -19.13
C LYS A 114 -21.36 -3.71 -17.68
N ALA A 115 -20.11 -4.00 -17.34
CA ALA A 115 -19.61 -3.86 -15.97
C ALA A 115 -19.55 -2.39 -15.55
N GLU A 116 -20.21 -2.07 -14.44
CA GLU A 116 -20.17 -0.77 -13.76
C GLU A 116 -18.86 -0.60 -12.97
N ALA A 117 -18.31 -1.68 -12.42
CA ALA A 117 -16.98 -1.67 -11.82
C ALA A 117 -16.24 -2.99 -12.06
N ILE A 118 -14.91 -2.91 -12.09
CA ILE A 118 -14.02 -4.06 -12.18
C ILE A 118 -13.10 -4.04 -10.96
N ALA A 119 -13.09 -5.13 -10.22
CA ALA A 119 -12.17 -5.38 -9.12
C ALA A 119 -11.17 -6.47 -9.51
N VAL A 120 -9.90 -6.26 -9.17
CA VAL A 120 -8.84 -7.25 -9.42
C VAL A 120 -8.05 -7.45 -8.14
N PHE A 121 -8.04 -8.69 -7.65
CA PHE A 121 -7.30 -9.13 -6.47
C PHE A 121 -6.18 -10.07 -6.90
N PRO A 122 -4.98 -9.54 -7.18
CA PRO A 122 -3.84 -10.35 -7.58
C PRO A 122 -3.32 -11.19 -6.42
N GLY A 123 -3.13 -12.47 -6.66
CA GLY A 123 -2.36 -13.36 -5.82
C GLY A 123 -2.96 -13.62 -4.44
N VAL A 124 -4.28 -13.72 -4.34
CA VAL A 124 -4.97 -14.09 -3.11
C VAL A 124 -4.43 -15.44 -2.65
N ILE A 125 -3.86 -15.44 -1.45
CA ILE A 125 -3.32 -16.64 -0.83
C ILE A 125 -4.47 -17.33 -0.12
N LYS A 126 -4.57 -18.64 -0.33
CA LYS A 126 -5.50 -19.51 0.39
C LYS A 126 -4.70 -20.64 0.99
N ALA A 127 -4.81 -20.86 2.29
CA ALA A 127 -4.11 -21.93 2.98
C ALA A 127 -5.01 -22.54 4.07
N GLY A 128 -4.93 -23.85 4.25
CA GLY A 128 -5.70 -24.53 5.28
C GLY A 128 -5.43 -26.03 5.38
N PHE A 129 -5.83 -26.59 6.52
CA PHE A 129 -5.98 -28.02 6.77
C PHE A 129 -7.25 -28.18 7.62
N ILE A 130 -8.35 -28.67 7.01
CA ILE A 130 -9.70 -28.75 7.59
C ILE A 130 -10.34 -27.36 7.84
N ILE A 131 -9.61 -26.45 8.48
CA ILE A 131 -9.90 -25.03 8.63
C ILE A 131 -8.84 -24.26 7.86
N GLY A 132 -9.27 -23.30 7.06
CA GLY A 132 -8.40 -22.49 6.24
C GLY A 132 -8.83 -21.03 6.20
N GLY A 133 -7.89 -20.20 5.78
CA GLY A 133 -8.10 -18.79 5.54
C GLY A 133 -7.68 -18.41 4.13
N ARG A 134 -8.22 -17.30 3.66
CA ARG A 134 -7.72 -16.62 2.46
C ARG A 134 -7.55 -15.14 2.72
N GLY A 135 -6.56 -14.56 2.06
CA GLY A 135 -6.18 -13.17 2.22
C GLY A 135 -5.51 -12.62 0.97
N GLY A 136 -5.89 -11.41 0.58
CA GLY A 136 -5.27 -10.69 -0.51
C GLY A 136 -5.66 -9.23 -0.53
N ARG A 137 -4.94 -8.47 -1.34
CA ARG A 137 -5.18 -7.05 -1.60
C ARG A 137 -5.47 -6.87 -3.08
N GLY A 138 -6.25 -5.86 -3.40
CA GLY A 138 -6.61 -5.58 -4.77
C GLY A 138 -7.14 -4.18 -4.95
N VAL A 139 -7.39 -3.87 -6.21
CA VAL A 139 -7.89 -2.56 -6.62
C VAL A 139 -9.23 -2.70 -7.32
N ILE A 140 -10.06 -1.68 -7.14
CA ILE A 140 -11.35 -1.56 -7.79
C ILE A 140 -11.37 -0.24 -8.54
N SER A 141 -11.81 -0.29 -9.80
CA SER A 141 -12.10 0.91 -10.58
C SER A 141 -13.53 0.84 -11.08
N ARG A 142 -14.23 1.96 -10.93
CA ARG A 142 -15.60 2.14 -11.38
C ARG A 142 -15.60 2.88 -12.71
N ARG A 143 -16.51 2.50 -13.59
CA ARG A 143 -16.78 3.23 -14.82
C ARG A 143 -17.61 4.48 -14.51
N GLY A 144 -17.20 5.62 -15.04
CA GLY A 144 -17.93 6.88 -14.97
C GLY A 144 -17.94 7.61 -16.31
N ARG A 145 -18.45 8.84 -16.32
CA ARG A 145 -18.56 9.67 -17.54
C ARG A 145 -17.23 9.95 -18.24
N GLY A 146 -16.12 9.98 -17.48
CA GLY A 146 -14.77 10.23 -17.99
C GLY A 146 -13.93 8.97 -18.26
N GLY A 147 -14.57 7.78 -18.30
CA GLY A 147 -13.88 6.49 -18.33
C GLY A 147 -13.73 5.89 -16.94
N TRP A 148 -12.64 5.17 -16.71
CA TRP A 148 -12.38 4.46 -15.46
C TRP A 148 -11.90 5.40 -14.34
N SER A 149 -12.43 5.22 -13.13
CA SER A 149 -12.05 5.97 -11.93
C SER A 149 -10.62 5.65 -11.50
N ALA A 150 -10.09 6.44 -10.56
CA ALA A 150 -8.86 6.06 -9.88
C ALA A 150 -9.04 4.69 -9.19
N PRO A 151 -8.00 3.84 -9.15
CA PRO A 151 -8.08 2.56 -8.47
C PRO A 151 -8.18 2.79 -6.96
N ALA A 152 -9.31 2.41 -6.37
CA ALA A 152 -9.48 2.35 -4.93
C ALA A 152 -8.95 1.02 -4.39
N PHE A 153 -8.26 1.05 -3.26
CA PHE A 153 -7.65 -0.11 -2.61
C PHE A 153 -8.64 -0.85 -1.71
N PHE A 154 -8.66 -2.16 -1.80
CA PHE A 154 -9.54 -3.06 -1.07
C PHE A 154 -8.78 -4.29 -0.57
N ASN A 155 -9.22 -4.80 0.58
CA ASN A 155 -8.77 -6.05 1.16
C ASN A 155 -9.80 -7.13 0.89
N LEU A 156 -9.32 -8.34 0.63
CA LEU A 156 -10.12 -9.55 0.50
C LEU A 156 -9.66 -10.53 1.58
N GLY A 157 -10.56 -10.91 2.46
CA GLY A 157 -10.30 -11.87 3.53
C GLY A 157 -11.43 -12.89 3.61
N GLY A 158 -11.18 -14.09 4.13
CA GLY A 158 -12.27 -15.04 4.31
C GLY A 158 -11.87 -16.33 4.96
N GLY A 159 -12.80 -16.92 5.71
CA GLY A 159 -12.68 -18.27 6.23
C GLY A 159 -13.01 -19.31 5.17
N SER A 160 -12.54 -20.52 5.37
CA SER A 160 -13.02 -21.70 4.66
C SER A 160 -12.98 -22.90 5.58
N VAL A 161 -14.06 -23.69 5.62
CA VAL A 161 -14.11 -24.99 6.27
C VAL A 161 -14.28 -26.03 5.16
N GLY A 162 -13.42 -27.05 5.13
CA GLY A 162 -13.52 -28.12 4.15
C GLY A 162 -12.27 -28.98 4.02
N LEU A 163 -12.31 -29.98 3.14
CA LEU A 163 -11.20 -30.91 2.81
C LEU A 163 -10.03 -30.23 2.07
N GLN A 164 -9.76 -28.97 2.36
CA GLN A 164 -8.66 -28.22 1.77
C GLN A 164 -7.41 -28.50 2.59
N ILE A 165 -6.44 -29.12 1.93
CA ILE A 165 -5.09 -29.36 2.45
C ILE A 165 -4.13 -28.72 1.45
N GLY A 166 -3.42 -27.68 1.88
CA GLY A 166 -2.37 -27.05 1.10
C GLY A 166 -2.50 -25.54 0.98
N ALA A 167 -1.68 -24.96 0.10
CA ALA A 167 -1.63 -23.53 -0.15
C ALA A 167 -1.78 -23.23 -1.65
N SER A 168 -2.70 -22.33 -1.99
CA SER A 168 -2.98 -21.84 -3.35
C SER A 168 -2.64 -20.38 -3.45
N LYS A 169 -2.22 -19.96 -4.65
CA LYS A 169 -2.28 -18.56 -5.04
C LYS A 169 -3.25 -18.42 -6.20
N THR A 170 -4.30 -17.63 -6.01
CA THR A 170 -5.33 -17.41 -7.02
C THR A 170 -5.51 -15.93 -7.28
N ASP A 171 -5.50 -15.57 -8.55
CA ASP A 171 -5.85 -14.25 -9.03
C ASP A 171 -7.36 -14.18 -9.26
N PHE A 172 -8.05 -13.14 -8.78
CA PHE A 172 -9.48 -12.92 -8.99
C PHE A 172 -9.75 -11.64 -9.76
N VAL A 173 -10.69 -11.69 -10.70
CA VAL A 173 -11.26 -10.56 -11.42
C VAL A 173 -12.77 -10.59 -11.21
N LEU A 174 -13.33 -9.58 -10.55
CA LEU A 174 -14.75 -9.47 -10.27
C LEU A 174 -15.35 -8.34 -11.12
N LEU A 175 -16.42 -8.62 -11.84
CA LEU A 175 -17.19 -7.63 -12.59
C LEU A 175 -18.46 -7.34 -11.81
N PHE A 176 -18.65 -6.10 -11.40
CA PHE A 176 -19.89 -5.61 -10.82
C PHE A 176 -20.79 -5.15 -11.96
N MET A 177 -21.88 -5.86 -12.18
CA MET A 177 -22.79 -5.67 -13.30
C MET A 177 -23.92 -4.67 -12.98
N ASN A 178 -24.10 -4.31 -11.71
CA ASN A 178 -25.11 -3.34 -11.30
C ASN A 178 -24.63 -2.43 -10.16
N GLU A 179 -25.32 -1.31 -10.01
CA GLU A 179 -25.06 -0.29 -8.99
C GLU A 179 -25.33 -0.79 -7.57
N GLU A 180 -26.26 -1.72 -7.42
CA GLU A 180 -26.65 -2.29 -6.12
C GLU A 180 -25.54 -3.14 -5.52
N ALA A 181 -24.90 -3.99 -6.32
CA ALA A 181 -23.77 -4.82 -5.90
C ALA A 181 -22.56 -3.96 -5.52
N LEU A 182 -22.30 -2.90 -6.29
CA LEU A 182 -21.24 -1.95 -5.95
C LEU A 182 -21.60 -1.12 -4.71
N GLY A 183 -22.84 -0.67 -4.60
CA GLY A 183 -23.34 0.13 -3.47
C GLY A 183 -23.26 -0.61 -2.14
N GLY A 184 -23.52 -1.92 -2.11
CA GLY A 184 -23.33 -2.76 -0.93
C GLY A 184 -21.88 -2.75 -0.44
N LEU A 185 -20.93 -2.90 -1.37
CA LEU A 185 -19.49 -2.87 -1.09
C LEU A 185 -18.98 -1.50 -0.62
N LEU A 186 -19.61 -0.40 -1.04
CA LEU A 186 -19.18 0.94 -0.66
C LEU A 186 -19.75 1.39 0.69
N LYS A 187 -20.92 0.87 1.10
CA LYS A 187 -21.56 1.24 2.37
C LYS A 187 -20.95 0.52 3.56
N ASP A 188 -20.64 -0.76 3.40
CA ASP A 188 -20.08 -1.60 4.45
C ASP A 188 -19.18 -2.69 3.85
N LYS A 189 -18.86 -3.71 4.62
CA LYS A 189 -18.16 -4.91 4.17
C LYS A 189 -19.08 -5.74 3.27
N PHE A 190 -18.57 -6.18 2.12
CA PHE A 190 -19.30 -7.04 1.21
C PHE A 190 -18.97 -8.51 1.51
N GLU A 191 -19.97 -9.32 1.83
CA GLU A 191 -19.78 -10.75 2.14
C GLU A 191 -20.35 -11.65 1.04
N ILE A 192 -19.47 -12.38 0.37
CA ILE A 192 -19.84 -13.39 -0.61
C ILE A 192 -20.26 -14.67 0.13
N GLY A 193 -21.57 -14.94 0.14
CA GLY A 193 -22.17 -16.15 0.72
C GLY A 193 -22.47 -16.10 2.22
N GLY A 194 -22.53 -14.89 2.81
CA GLY A 194 -22.98 -14.64 4.19
C GLY A 194 -24.37 -13.97 4.25
N GLU A 195 -24.80 -13.57 5.45
CA GLU A 195 -26.12 -12.97 5.71
C GLU A 195 -26.25 -11.53 5.14
N GLY A 196 -25.13 -10.91 4.76
CA GLY A 196 -25.03 -9.48 4.46
C GLY A 196 -25.11 -9.02 2.99
N SER A 197 -25.09 -9.88 1.97
CA SER A 197 -25.27 -9.37 0.59
C SER A 197 -25.65 -10.40 -0.48
N ALA A 198 -26.68 -10.02 -1.24
CA ALA A 198 -27.11 -10.42 -2.59
C ALA A 198 -26.40 -11.61 -3.25
N ALA A 199 -27.21 -12.61 -3.63
CA ALA A 199 -26.92 -13.74 -4.50
C ALA A 199 -25.52 -13.70 -5.14
N ALA A 200 -24.55 -14.37 -4.52
CA ALA A 200 -23.25 -14.61 -5.10
C ALA A 200 -23.44 -15.48 -6.35
N GLY A 201 -23.18 -14.91 -7.53
CA GLY A 201 -23.21 -15.65 -8.78
C GLY A 201 -22.21 -16.81 -8.76
N PRO A 202 -22.40 -17.85 -9.60
CA PRO A 202 -21.48 -18.98 -9.67
C PRO A 202 -20.03 -18.52 -9.84
N VAL A 203 -19.18 -19.06 -8.99
CA VAL A 203 -17.77 -18.68 -8.89
C VAL A 203 -16.90 -19.80 -9.45
N GLY A 204 -16.09 -19.46 -10.45
CA GLY A 204 -15.02 -20.34 -10.95
C GLY A 204 -15.06 -20.60 -12.45
N ARG A 205 -14.16 -21.50 -12.87
CA ARG A 205 -13.89 -21.89 -14.27
C ARG A 205 -15.09 -22.47 -15.02
N SER A 206 -16.21 -22.71 -14.33
CA SER A 206 -17.46 -23.31 -14.84
C SER A 206 -18.64 -22.32 -14.86
N ALA A 207 -18.41 -21.01 -14.73
CA ALA A 207 -19.46 -19.99 -14.76
C ALA A 207 -20.15 -19.83 -16.15
N SER A 208 -20.00 -20.76 -17.09
CA SER A 208 -20.56 -20.67 -18.44
C SER A 208 -21.98 -21.26 -18.60
N ALA A 209 -22.63 -21.75 -17.54
CA ALA A 209 -23.85 -22.55 -17.69
C ALA A 209 -25.19 -21.86 -17.35
N SER A 210 -25.23 -20.59 -16.89
CA SER A 210 -26.52 -19.96 -16.52
C SER A 210 -26.50 -18.44 -16.65
N THR A 211 -26.45 -17.94 -17.89
CA THR A 211 -26.31 -16.51 -18.23
C THR A 211 -27.39 -15.62 -17.59
N ASP A 212 -28.64 -16.09 -17.44
CA ASP A 212 -29.75 -15.26 -16.92
C ASP A 212 -29.78 -15.12 -15.38
N ALA A 213 -29.47 -16.20 -14.65
CA ALA A 213 -29.40 -16.16 -13.19
C ALA A 213 -28.11 -15.46 -12.71
N GLN A 214 -27.03 -15.56 -13.48
CA GLN A 214 -25.74 -14.89 -13.24
C GLN A 214 -25.80 -13.38 -13.43
N LEU A 215 -26.66 -12.86 -14.31
CA LEU A 215 -26.85 -11.42 -14.47
C LEU A 215 -27.72 -10.83 -13.35
N LYS A 216 -28.60 -11.63 -12.72
CA LYS A 216 -29.37 -11.23 -11.53
C LYS A 216 -28.52 -11.21 -10.26
N ALA A 217 -27.53 -12.09 -10.17
CA ALA A 217 -26.46 -12.02 -9.19
C ALA A 217 -25.47 -10.94 -9.63
N GLY A 218 -25.61 -9.69 -9.15
CA GLY A 218 -24.91 -8.51 -9.68
C GLY A 218 -23.37 -8.51 -9.76
N ILE A 219 -22.69 -9.64 -9.48
CA ILE A 219 -21.24 -9.80 -9.57
C ILE A 219 -20.86 -11.09 -10.30
N LEU A 220 -20.02 -10.98 -11.33
CA LEU A 220 -19.40 -12.12 -12.02
C LEU A 220 -17.95 -12.28 -11.55
N SER A 221 -17.52 -13.51 -11.28
CA SER A 221 -16.15 -13.79 -10.80
C SER A 221 -15.38 -14.67 -11.78
N TYR A 222 -14.24 -14.16 -12.23
CA TYR A 222 -13.24 -14.88 -13.00
C TYR A 222 -12.02 -15.12 -12.13
N SER A 223 -11.37 -16.27 -12.30
CA SER A 223 -10.17 -16.58 -11.53
C SER A 223 -9.14 -17.36 -12.34
N ARG A 224 -7.88 -17.15 -11.97
CA ARG A 224 -6.74 -17.91 -12.46
C ARG A 224 -5.92 -18.39 -11.27
N SER A 225 -5.89 -19.71 -11.07
CA SER A 225 -5.14 -20.32 -9.97
C SER A 225 -3.77 -20.81 -10.45
N LYS A 226 -2.75 -20.59 -9.61
CA LYS A 226 -1.45 -21.26 -9.68
C LYS A 226 -1.38 -22.25 -8.50
N GLY A 227 -1.45 -23.55 -8.78
CA GLY A 227 -1.41 -24.64 -7.79
C GLY A 227 -2.40 -25.78 -8.05
N LEU A 228 -2.27 -26.87 -7.30
CA LEU A 228 -3.18 -28.04 -7.33
C LEU A 228 -4.28 -27.86 -6.26
N PHE A 229 -5.51 -27.53 -6.68
CA PHE A 229 -6.67 -27.41 -5.78
C PHE A 229 -7.85 -28.21 -6.33
N ALA A 230 -8.38 -29.13 -5.51
CA ALA A 230 -9.57 -29.91 -5.78
C ALA A 230 -10.75 -29.40 -4.91
N GLY A 231 -11.74 -28.76 -5.53
CA GLY A 231 -12.97 -28.24 -4.87
C GLY A 231 -12.76 -27.02 -3.94
N LEU A 232 -13.72 -26.17 -3.58
CA LEU A 232 -15.15 -25.94 -3.82
C LEU A 232 -15.40 -24.45 -3.44
N GLU A 233 -16.46 -23.86 -4.01
CA GLU A 233 -17.13 -22.56 -3.78
C GLU A 233 -16.44 -21.43 -2.96
N ILE A 234 -16.50 -20.20 -3.48
CA ILE A 234 -16.18 -18.95 -2.77
C ILE A 234 -17.34 -18.62 -1.81
N LYS A 235 -17.42 -19.32 -0.68
CA LYS A 235 -18.24 -18.93 0.46
C LYS A 235 -17.37 -18.32 1.55
N GLY A 236 -17.90 -17.32 2.28
CA GLY A 236 -17.26 -16.71 3.43
C GLY A 236 -16.12 -15.74 3.09
N VAL A 237 -16.24 -15.00 1.98
CA VAL A 237 -15.26 -13.96 1.61
C VAL A 237 -15.82 -12.58 1.90
N VAL A 238 -15.08 -11.81 2.66
CA VAL A 238 -15.32 -10.42 3.00
C VAL A 238 -14.40 -9.54 2.15
N ILE A 239 -14.99 -8.60 1.42
CA ILE A 239 -14.27 -7.54 0.72
C ILE A 239 -14.51 -6.24 1.49
N SER A 240 -13.44 -5.54 1.85
CA SER A 240 -13.50 -4.30 2.63
C SER A 240 -12.58 -3.22 2.06
N ALA A 241 -13.01 -1.96 2.14
CA ALA A 241 -12.20 -0.84 1.68
C ALA A 241 -10.96 -0.65 2.55
N ASP A 242 -9.79 -0.52 1.92
CA ASP A 242 -8.55 -0.10 2.61
C ASP A 242 -8.52 1.43 2.67
N ASN A 243 -9.30 2.01 3.58
CA ASN A 243 -9.42 3.47 3.67
C ASN A 243 -8.12 4.15 4.11
N ASP A 244 -7.22 3.43 4.80
CA ASP A 244 -5.93 3.98 5.20
C ASP A 244 -5.03 4.20 3.97
N ASP A 245 -4.96 3.21 3.07
CA ASP A 245 -4.22 3.34 1.81
C ASP A 245 -4.90 4.34 0.86
N ASN A 246 -6.24 4.31 0.77
CA ASN A 246 -6.99 5.25 -0.06
C ASN A 246 -6.79 6.71 0.40
N VAL A 247 -6.84 6.98 1.71
CA VAL A 247 -6.61 8.33 2.25
C VAL A 247 -5.15 8.73 2.09
N ALA A 248 -4.20 7.82 2.29
CA ALA A 248 -2.77 8.11 2.09
C ALA A 248 -2.43 8.47 0.63
N VAL A 249 -3.11 7.85 -0.34
CA VAL A 249 -2.83 8.05 -1.78
C VAL A 249 -3.65 9.18 -2.39
N TYR A 250 -4.92 9.30 -2.02
CA TYR A 250 -5.88 10.22 -2.66
C TYR A 250 -6.46 11.28 -1.72
N GLY A 251 -6.22 11.18 -0.41
CA GLY A 251 -6.91 12.02 0.59
C GLY A 251 -8.41 11.73 0.67
N LYS A 252 -8.87 10.57 0.18
CA LYS A 252 -10.27 10.21 0.01
C LYS A 252 -10.53 8.77 0.43
N LYS A 253 -11.73 8.49 0.93
CA LYS A 253 -12.18 7.10 1.19
C LYS A 253 -12.66 6.43 -0.10
N ALA A 254 -12.75 5.10 -0.09
CA ALA A 254 -13.20 4.34 -1.26
C ALA A 254 -14.57 4.79 -1.85
N PRO A 255 -15.60 5.13 -1.04
CA PRO A 255 -16.89 5.59 -1.58
C PRO A 255 -16.79 6.92 -2.34
N GLU A 256 -15.88 7.80 -1.94
CA GLU A 256 -15.63 9.06 -2.66
C GLU A 256 -14.86 8.81 -3.96
N ILE A 257 -13.90 7.88 -3.95
CA ILE A 257 -13.10 7.53 -5.13
C ILE A 257 -13.99 6.86 -6.19
N LEU A 258 -14.89 5.98 -5.75
CA LEU A 258 -15.80 5.20 -6.61
C LEU A 258 -17.19 5.84 -6.73
N SER A 259 -17.31 7.14 -6.46
CA SER A 259 -18.56 7.87 -6.63
C SER A 259 -18.90 8.07 -8.12
N PRO A 260 -20.18 7.87 -8.54
CA PRO A 260 -20.58 8.13 -9.93
C PRO A 260 -20.45 9.60 -10.33
N THR A 261 -20.54 10.50 -9.35
CA THR A 261 -20.52 11.94 -9.56
C THR A 261 -19.10 12.45 -9.81
N VAL A 262 -18.08 11.74 -9.31
CA VAL A 262 -16.68 12.16 -9.43
C VAL A 262 -16.13 11.75 -10.79
N THR A 263 -15.82 12.75 -11.61
CA THR A 263 -15.12 12.52 -12.88
C THR A 263 -13.61 12.53 -12.66
N TRP A 264 -13.00 11.36 -12.80
CA TRP A 264 -11.56 11.20 -12.77
C TRP A 264 -10.96 11.45 -14.14
N THR A 265 -9.92 12.27 -14.18
CA THR A 265 -9.02 12.40 -15.33
C THR A 265 -7.67 11.81 -14.95
N MET A 266 -6.94 11.26 -15.92
CA MET A 266 -5.63 10.66 -15.66
C MET A 266 -4.67 11.63 -14.95
N SER A 267 -4.75 12.93 -15.25
CA SER A 267 -3.94 13.96 -14.61
C SER A 267 -4.19 14.12 -13.10
N LYS A 268 -5.41 13.87 -12.63
CA LYS A 268 -5.80 13.95 -11.21
C LYS A 268 -5.33 12.74 -10.37
N MET A 269 -4.91 11.66 -11.02
CA MET A 269 -4.40 10.46 -10.34
C MET A 269 -2.89 10.54 -10.17
N PRO A 270 -2.31 10.00 -9.07
CA PRO A 270 -0.86 9.82 -8.96
C PRO A 270 -0.31 8.97 -10.11
N ALA A 271 0.89 9.28 -10.60
CA ALA A 271 1.41 8.68 -11.83
C ALA A 271 1.49 7.14 -11.78
N GLY A 272 1.91 6.58 -10.64
CA GLY A 272 2.12 5.13 -10.48
C GLY A 272 0.83 4.30 -10.51
N VAL A 273 -0.32 4.87 -10.19
CA VAL A 273 -1.59 4.12 -10.13
C VAL A 273 -2.41 4.22 -11.43
N ARG A 274 -2.03 5.10 -12.36
CA ARG A 274 -2.71 5.30 -13.66
C ARG A 274 -2.70 4.06 -14.55
N ILE A 275 -1.77 3.12 -14.32
CA ILE A 275 -1.61 1.93 -15.15
C ILE A 275 -2.86 1.05 -15.16
N PHE A 276 -3.55 0.95 -14.02
CA PHE A 276 -4.73 0.13 -13.89
C PHE A 276 -5.92 0.63 -14.72
N PRO A 277 -6.43 1.86 -14.52
CA PRO A 277 -7.53 2.37 -15.35
C PRO A 277 -7.15 2.49 -16.83
N ARG A 278 -5.87 2.70 -17.17
CA ARG A 278 -5.39 2.66 -18.56
C ARG A 278 -5.52 1.26 -19.16
N THR A 279 -5.17 0.23 -18.39
CA THR A 279 -5.30 -1.17 -18.81
C THR A 279 -6.76 -1.52 -19.03
N LEU A 280 -7.65 -1.15 -18.10
CA LEU A 280 -9.09 -1.37 -18.27
C LEU A 280 -9.66 -0.63 -19.50
N ALA A 281 -9.23 0.61 -19.73
CA ALA A 281 -9.66 1.41 -20.89
C ALA A 281 -9.24 0.77 -22.22
N ARG A 282 -8.11 0.06 -22.27
CA ARG A 282 -7.65 -0.66 -23.47
C ARG A 282 -8.60 -1.78 -23.87
N TYR A 283 -9.14 -2.50 -22.88
CA TYR A 283 -9.97 -3.67 -23.13
C TYR A 283 -11.45 -3.37 -23.18
N SER A 284 -11.93 -2.28 -22.55
CA SER A 284 -13.35 -1.95 -22.57
C SER A 284 -13.60 -0.45 -22.70
N THR A 285 -13.76 -0.04 -23.95
CA THR A 285 -14.24 1.28 -24.36
C THR A 285 -15.75 1.20 -24.51
N ARG A 286 -16.52 1.93 -23.68
CA ARG A 286 -17.94 2.11 -23.97
C ARG A 286 -18.02 2.90 -25.29
N ARG A 287 -18.42 2.24 -26.38
CA ARG A 287 -18.77 2.90 -27.64
C ARG A 287 -20.18 3.46 -27.55
#